data_AF-A0A428HU88-F1
#
_entry.id   AF-A0A428HU88-F1
#
_cell.length_a   1.000
_cell.length_b   1.000
_cell.length_c   1.000
_cell.angle_alpha   90.00
_cell.angle_beta   90.00
_cell.angle_gamma   90.00
#
_symmetry.space_group_name_H-M   'P 1'
#
loop_
_entity.id
_entity.type
_entity.pdbx_description
1 polymer ?
#
loop_
_entity_poly.entity_id
_entity_poly.type
_entity_poly.pdbx_seq_one_letter_code
_entity_poly.pdbx_strand_id
1 'polypeptide(L)'
;MKKKAFGIVLLILAAWILFQGHYGVPSLETKYSPFIFIAFLLYKAVESFLRHHWTRATFLALIALNIVNLFYNWIQLSPISLILASILIVMGVSALTHSNRTWNGEKWWYDGKKTILTDKEVAFGSGTFYKQEQELVEDQVEVGFGNAKIYYDNAEMLGDTATLKVEVGFGNAVIYVPQHWGVDLKVETFCGVAKADTSLAPTSKTLIIRGDVAFGKLGIVYVK
;
A
#
# COMPACT_ATOMS: atom_id res chain seq x y z
N MET A 1 8.93 19.27 -30.74
CA MET A 1 8.34 20.61 -30.49
C MET A 1 6.84 20.60 -30.16
N LYS A 2 6.04 19.68 -30.72
CA LYS A 2 4.55 19.64 -30.53
C LYS A 2 4.05 19.42 -29.09
N LYS A 3 4.78 18.67 -28.25
CA LYS A 3 4.36 18.36 -26.85
C LYS A 3 4.44 19.57 -25.89
N LYS A 4 5.42 20.46 -26.08
CA LYS A 4 5.60 21.67 -25.25
C LYS A 4 4.56 22.75 -25.60
N ALA A 5 4.24 22.90 -26.88
CA ALA A 5 3.20 23.81 -27.35
C ALA A 5 1.81 23.43 -26.80
N PHE A 6 1.49 22.14 -26.75
CA PHE A 6 0.22 21.65 -26.18
C PHE A 6 0.10 21.96 -24.68
N GLY A 7 1.20 21.84 -23.93
CA GLY A 7 1.23 22.22 -22.51
C GLY A 7 1.00 23.72 -22.30
N ILE A 8 1.58 24.57 -23.14
CA ILE A 8 1.40 26.03 -23.05
C ILE A 8 -0.05 26.43 -23.35
N VAL A 9 -0.68 25.82 -24.36
CA VAL A 9 -2.09 26.07 -24.69
C VAL A 9 -3.01 25.64 -23.53
N LEU A 10 -2.72 24.51 -22.87
CA LEU A 10 -3.46 24.08 -21.69
C LEU A 10 -3.29 25.01 -20.49
N LEU A 11 -2.09 25.57 -20.28
CA LEU A 11 -1.84 26.53 -19.21
C LEU A 11 -2.55 27.86 -19.45
N ILE A 12 -2.59 28.34 -20.70
CA ILE A 12 -3.36 29.53 -21.08
C ILE A 12 -4.86 29.29 -20.87
N LEU A 13 -5.36 28.10 -21.23
CA LEU A 13 -6.76 27.72 -21.02
C LEU A 13 -7.09 27.59 -19.52
N ALA A 14 -6.19 27.04 -18.71
CA ALA A 14 -6.35 26.94 -17.26
C ALA A 14 -6.36 28.32 -16.58
N ALA A 15 -5.44 29.22 -16.99
CA ALA A 15 -5.46 30.60 -16.53
C ALA A 15 -6.78 31.28 -16.92
N TRP A 16 -7.23 31.13 -18.16
CA TRP A 16 -8.51 31.68 -18.63
C TRP A 16 -9.70 31.17 -17.79
N ILE A 17 -9.73 29.89 -17.42
CA ILE A 17 -10.77 29.30 -16.57
C ILE A 17 -10.72 29.83 -15.14
N LEU A 18 -9.54 29.99 -14.55
CA LEU A 18 -9.36 30.50 -13.19
C LEU A 18 -9.75 31.97 -13.03
N PHE A 19 -9.59 32.77 -14.08
CA PHE A 19 -9.95 34.19 -14.10
C PHE A 19 -11.40 34.44 -14.53
N GLN A 20 -12.23 33.40 -14.72
CA GLN A 20 -13.67 33.61 -14.99
C GLN A 20 -14.35 34.19 -13.74
N GLY A 21 -14.99 35.36 -13.89
CA GLY A 21 -15.74 36.03 -12.83
C GLY A 21 -15.01 37.13 -12.06
N HIS A 22 -13.70 37.35 -12.31
CA HIS A 22 -12.99 38.55 -11.87
C HIS A 22 -12.37 39.26 -13.09
N TYR A 23 -12.35 40.59 -13.10
CA TYR A 23 -11.78 41.43 -14.17
C TYR A 23 -12.50 41.45 -15.53
N GLY A 24 -13.83 41.26 -15.58
CA GLY A 24 -14.61 41.51 -16.81
C GLY A 24 -14.41 40.48 -17.94
N VAL A 25 -13.79 39.33 -17.65
CA VAL A 25 -13.74 38.19 -18.56
C VAL A 25 -15.17 37.65 -18.71
N PRO A 26 -15.71 37.50 -19.94
CA PRO A 26 -17.08 37.05 -20.14
C PRO A 26 -17.29 35.70 -19.45
N SER A 27 -18.25 35.66 -18.51
CA SER A 27 -18.65 34.43 -17.86
C SER A 27 -19.18 33.49 -18.94
N LEU A 28 -18.55 32.33 -19.08
CA LEU A 28 -19.17 31.21 -19.75
C LEU A 28 -20.35 30.75 -18.89
N GLU A 29 -21.50 31.40 -19.00
CA GLU A 29 -22.79 30.88 -18.56
C GLU A 29 -23.08 29.60 -19.35
N THR A 30 -22.37 28.53 -19.03
CA THR A 30 -22.45 27.30 -19.80
C THR A 30 -22.57 26.13 -18.84
N LYS A 31 -23.83 25.74 -18.67
CA LYS A 31 -24.31 24.38 -18.38
C LYS A 31 -23.52 23.27 -19.11
N TYR A 32 -22.75 23.62 -20.16
CA TYR A 32 -21.96 22.75 -21.01
C TYR A 32 -20.44 22.75 -20.75
N SER A 33 -19.92 23.57 -19.83
CA SER A 33 -18.49 23.63 -19.48
C SER A 33 -17.84 22.28 -19.08
N PRO A 34 -18.49 21.39 -18.31
CA PRO A 34 -17.83 20.15 -17.87
C PRO A 34 -17.67 19.13 -19.00
N PHE A 35 -18.40 19.22 -20.12
CA PHE A 35 -18.35 18.21 -21.19
C PHE A 35 -16.97 18.10 -21.83
N ILE A 36 -16.32 19.23 -22.10
CA ILE A 36 -14.99 19.25 -22.73
C ILE A 36 -13.99 18.57 -21.80
N PHE A 37 -14.10 18.83 -20.50
CA PHE A 37 -13.24 18.24 -19.49
C PHE A 37 -13.52 16.73 -19.29
N ILE A 38 -14.78 16.32 -19.21
CA ILE A 38 -15.19 14.91 -19.11
C ILE A 38 -14.73 14.13 -20.34
N ALA A 39 -14.94 14.67 -21.55
CA ALA A 39 -14.53 14.04 -22.80
C ALA A 39 -13.00 13.88 -22.87
N PHE A 40 -12.24 14.89 -22.41
CA PHE A 40 -10.78 14.79 -22.30
C PHE A 40 -10.34 13.71 -21.31
N LEU A 41 -10.98 13.63 -20.14
CA LEU A 41 -10.68 12.60 -19.13
C LEU A 41 -11.00 11.20 -19.65
N LEU A 42 -12.13 11.00 -20.32
CA LEU A 42 -12.49 9.73 -20.95
C LEU A 42 -11.51 9.34 -22.06
N TYR A 43 -11.11 10.28 -22.92
CA TYR A 43 -10.07 10.05 -23.91
C TYR A 43 -8.75 9.60 -23.25
N LYS A 44 -8.34 10.25 -22.16
CA LYS A 44 -7.13 9.87 -21.41
C LYS A 44 -7.26 8.52 -20.71
N ALA A 45 -8.45 8.18 -20.21
CA ALA A 45 -8.72 6.87 -19.65
C ALA A 45 -8.59 5.77 -20.71
N VAL A 46 -9.16 5.97 -21.90
CA VAL A 46 -9.04 5.04 -23.04
C VAL A 46 -7.58 4.93 -23.49
N GLU A 47 -6.86 6.05 -23.67
CA GLU A 47 -5.44 6.04 -24.00
C GLU A 47 -4.62 5.24 -22.97
N SER A 48 -4.91 5.40 -21.69
CA SER A 48 -4.24 4.67 -20.60
C SER A 48 -4.57 3.18 -20.61
N PHE A 49 -5.80 2.81 -20.98
CA PHE A 49 -6.24 1.44 -21.13
C PHE A 49 -5.46 0.73 -22.25
N LEU A 50 -5.32 1.37 -23.41
CA LEU A 50 -4.54 0.85 -24.54
C LEU A 50 -3.04 0.70 -24.22
N ARG A 51 -2.50 1.53 -23.32
CA ARG A 51 -1.10 1.45 -22.87
C ARG A 51 -0.88 0.44 -21.73
N HIS A 52 -1.87 -0.41 -21.43
CA HIS A 52 -1.81 -1.42 -20.37
C HIS A 52 -1.59 -0.84 -18.95
N HIS A 53 -1.89 0.45 -18.74
CA HIS A 53 -1.83 1.10 -17.43
C HIS A 53 -3.23 1.12 -16.80
N TRP A 54 -3.64 -0.03 -16.29
CA TRP A 54 -4.99 -0.30 -15.77
C TRP A 54 -5.38 0.60 -14.60
N THR A 55 -4.50 0.82 -13.61
CA THR A 55 -4.78 1.68 -12.45
C THR A 55 -5.10 3.12 -12.86
N ARG A 56 -4.27 3.69 -13.74
CA ARG A 56 -4.43 5.05 -14.26
C ARG A 56 -5.71 5.18 -15.11
N ALA A 57 -6.02 4.16 -15.91
CA ALA A 57 -7.24 4.13 -16.72
C ALA A 57 -8.50 4.16 -15.83
N THR A 58 -8.55 3.27 -14.83
CA THR A 58 -9.68 3.17 -13.90
C THR A 58 -9.86 4.43 -13.07
N PHE A 59 -8.77 5.01 -12.55
CA PHE A 59 -8.82 6.26 -11.80
C PHE A 59 -9.41 7.42 -12.62
N LEU A 60 -8.92 7.63 -13.85
CA LEU A 60 -9.41 8.69 -14.73
C LEU A 60 -10.87 8.48 -15.15
N ALA A 61 -11.26 7.23 -15.43
CA ALA A 61 -12.64 6.89 -15.79
C ALA A 61 -13.62 7.17 -14.64
N LEU A 62 -13.26 6.81 -13.40
CA LEU A 62 -14.11 7.06 -12.23
C LEU A 62 -14.20 8.54 -11.88
N ILE A 63 -13.14 9.33 -12.06
CA ILE A 63 -13.22 10.79 -11.93
C ILE A 63 -14.22 11.36 -12.94
N ALA A 64 -14.13 10.94 -14.20
CA ALA A 64 -15.08 11.39 -15.23
C ALA A 64 -16.52 11.02 -14.84
N LEU A 65 -16.75 9.81 -14.32
CA LEU A 65 -18.05 9.35 -13.85
C LEU A 65 -18.59 10.17 -12.67
N ASN A 66 -17.75 10.51 -11.69
CA ASN A 66 -18.14 11.36 -10.55
C ASN A 66 -18.58 12.75 -11.01
N ILE A 67 -17.84 13.34 -11.95
CA ILE A 67 -18.18 14.66 -12.51
C ILE A 67 -19.51 14.57 -13.26
N VAL A 68 -19.71 13.57 -14.11
CA VAL A 68 -21.01 13.35 -14.78
C VAL A 68 -22.13 13.23 -13.75
N ASN A 69 -21.95 12.43 -12.69
CA ASN A 69 -23.00 12.25 -11.71
C ASN A 69 -23.29 13.53 -10.90
N LEU A 70 -22.29 14.38 -10.66
CA LEU A 70 -22.48 15.65 -9.97
C LEU A 70 -23.40 16.61 -10.75
N PHE A 71 -23.30 16.64 -12.09
CA PHE A 71 -24.09 17.52 -12.94
C PHE A 71 -25.45 16.93 -13.35
N TYR A 72 -25.53 15.62 -13.57
CA TYR A 72 -26.71 14.97 -14.13
C TYR A 72 -27.54 14.20 -13.10
N ASN A 73 -26.97 13.89 -11.94
CA ASN A 73 -27.59 13.07 -10.90
C ASN A 73 -28.28 11.81 -11.45
N TRP A 74 -27.69 11.20 -12.49
CA TRP A 74 -28.25 10.04 -13.20
C TRP A 74 -28.20 8.80 -12.31
N ILE A 75 -27.19 8.70 -11.45
CA ILE A 75 -27.05 7.63 -10.48
C ILE A 75 -27.70 8.09 -9.18
N GLN A 76 -28.71 7.35 -8.72
CA GLN A 76 -29.42 7.58 -7.45
C GLN A 76 -28.57 7.16 -6.23
N LEU A 77 -27.30 7.54 -6.22
CA LEU A 77 -26.38 7.35 -5.10
C LEU A 77 -25.96 8.73 -4.59
N SER A 78 -25.76 8.83 -3.27
CA SER A 78 -25.14 10.02 -2.70
C SER A 78 -23.78 10.27 -3.33
N PRO A 79 -23.40 11.52 -3.67
CA PRO A 79 -22.09 11.84 -4.22
C PRO A 79 -20.94 11.30 -3.35
N ILE A 80 -21.11 11.33 -2.02
CA ILE A 80 -20.12 10.81 -1.07
C ILE A 80 -19.95 9.29 -1.23
N SER A 81 -21.06 8.55 -1.36
CA SER A 81 -21.03 7.10 -1.58
C SER A 81 -20.36 6.75 -2.90
N LEU A 82 -20.57 7.56 -3.94
CA LEU A 82 -19.96 7.34 -5.25
C LEU A 82 -18.45 7.61 -5.24
N ILE A 83 -18.00 8.65 -4.51
CA ILE A 83 -16.57 8.93 -4.28
C ILE A 83 -15.92 7.77 -3.51
N LEU A 84 -16.54 7.31 -2.41
CA LEU A 84 -16.02 6.20 -1.61
C LEU A 84 -15.93 4.91 -2.42
N ALA A 85 -16.98 4.57 -3.19
CA ALA A 85 -16.97 3.42 -4.08
C ALA A 85 -15.86 3.53 -5.13
N SER A 86 -15.62 4.73 -5.67
CA SER A 86 -14.56 4.97 -6.64
C SER A 86 -13.17 4.72 -6.05
N ILE A 87 -12.92 5.17 -4.82
CA ILE A 87 -11.66 4.92 -4.11
C ILE A 87 -11.45 3.41 -3.91
N LEU A 88 -12.47 2.70 -3.44
CA LEU A 88 -12.42 1.25 -3.24
C LEU A 88 -12.13 0.48 -4.54
N ILE A 89 -12.78 0.87 -5.65
CA ILE A 89 -12.53 0.25 -6.97
C ILE A 89 -11.10 0.51 -7.43
N VAL A 90 -10.57 1.73 -7.26
CA VAL A 90 -9.18 2.03 -7.64
C VAL A 90 -8.20 1.23 -6.80
N MET A 91 -8.42 1.12 -5.48
CA MET A 91 -7.61 0.28 -4.61
C MET A 91 -7.69 -1.20 -5.00
N GLY A 92 -8.88 -1.72 -5.29
CA GLY A 92 -9.08 -3.10 -5.72
C GLY A 92 -8.41 -3.42 -7.05
N VAL A 93 -8.55 -2.55 -8.06
CA VAL A 93 -7.82 -2.69 -9.34
C VAL A 93 -6.32 -2.54 -9.12
N SER A 94 -5.88 -1.63 -8.26
CA SER A 94 -4.47 -1.51 -7.90
C SER A 94 -3.93 -2.78 -7.26
N ALA A 95 -4.65 -3.40 -6.34
CA ALA A 95 -4.23 -4.69 -5.76
C ALA A 95 -4.18 -5.80 -6.81
N LEU A 96 -5.17 -5.88 -7.73
CA LEU A 96 -5.21 -6.92 -8.76
C LEU A 96 -4.13 -6.74 -9.85
N THR A 97 -3.79 -5.50 -10.18
CA THR A 97 -2.86 -5.18 -11.27
C THR A 97 -1.44 -4.92 -10.78
N HIS A 98 -1.29 -4.59 -9.50
CA HIS A 98 -0.04 -4.55 -8.77
C HIS A 98 0.10 -5.86 -8.00
N SER A 99 0.11 -6.99 -8.73
CA SER A 99 0.65 -8.24 -8.20
C SER A 99 2.12 -7.99 -7.84
N ASN A 100 2.38 -7.90 -6.54
CA ASN A 100 3.67 -7.74 -5.84
C ASN A 100 4.87 -7.36 -6.72
N ARG A 101 4.94 -6.08 -7.10
CA ARG A 101 6.19 -5.46 -7.58
C ARG A 101 6.90 -4.64 -6.52
N THR A 102 6.75 -5.02 -5.26
CA THR A 102 7.66 -4.68 -4.17
C THR A 102 8.58 -5.87 -3.86
N TRP A 103 9.35 -6.32 -4.86
CA TRP A 103 10.58 -7.06 -4.54
C TRP A 103 11.65 -6.86 -5.63
N ASN A 104 12.13 -5.61 -5.75
CA ASN A 104 13.53 -5.41 -6.10
C ASN A 104 14.33 -5.53 -4.80
N GLY A 105 14.36 -6.75 -4.26
CA GLY A 105 15.47 -7.17 -3.44
C GLY A 105 16.61 -7.29 -4.42
N GLU A 106 17.57 -6.38 -4.34
CA GLU A 106 18.85 -6.62 -4.99
C GLU A 106 19.28 -8.03 -4.64
N LYS A 107 19.43 -8.88 -5.66
CA LYS A 107 19.96 -10.21 -5.53
C LYS A 107 21.44 -10.08 -5.20
N TRP A 108 21.75 -9.93 -3.91
CA TRP A 108 23.09 -10.09 -3.40
C TRP A 108 23.34 -11.59 -3.31
N TRP A 109 24.27 -12.03 -4.13
CA TRP A 109 24.76 -13.39 -4.23
C TRP A 109 25.17 -13.89 -2.85
N TYR A 110 24.50 -14.93 -2.35
CA TYR A 110 25.10 -15.85 -1.40
C TYR A 110 24.89 -17.27 -1.90
N ASP A 111 26.01 -17.89 -2.22
CA ASP A 111 26.15 -19.26 -2.66
C ASP A 111 25.94 -20.22 -1.47
N GLY A 112 25.30 -21.35 -1.77
CA GLY A 112 25.51 -22.60 -1.04
C GLY A 112 24.97 -22.72 0.38
N LYS A 113 23.64 -22.73 0.56
CA LYS A 113 22.86 -23.75 1.32
C LYS A 113 21.41 -23.31 1.44
N LYS A 114 20.48 -24.24 1.20
CA LYS A 114 19.02 -24.02 1.24
C LYS A 114 18.59 -23.44 2.58
N THR A 115 18.36 -22.13 2.66
CA THR A 115 17.51 -21.54 3.71
C THR A 115 16.08 -21.62 3.22
N ILE A 116 15.30 -22.49 3.85
CA ILE A 116 13.86 -22.63 3.60
C ILE A 116 13.21 -21.30 3.99
N LEU A 117 12.92 -20.44 3.00
CA LEU A 117 12.08 -19.26 3.19
C LEU A 117 10.66 -19.77 3.42
N THR A 118 10.18 -19.71 4.66
CA THR A 118 8.81 -20.08 5.00
C THR A 118 7.95 -18.83 4.83
N ASP A 119 7.33 -18.68 3.66
CA ASP A 119 6.45 -17.53 3.38
C ASP A 119 5.15 -17.66 4.19
N LYS A 120 4.95 -16.78 5.18
CA LYS A 120 3.78 -16.77 6.08
C LYS A 120 2.87 -15.61 5.70
N GLU A 121 1.85 -15.89 4.89
CA GLU A 121 0.91 -14.88 4.39
C GLU A 121 -0.48 -15.02 5.03
N VAL A 122 -1.06 -13.90 5.47
CA VAL A 122 -2.46 -13.77 5.91
C VAL A 122 -3.13 -12.70 5.06
N ALA A 123 -3.74 -13.10 3.94
CA ALA A 123 -4.47 -12.18 3.08
C ALA A 123 -5.76 -11.66 3.75
N PHE A 124 -6.56 -12.55 4.37
CA PHE A 124 -7.78 -12.20 5.09
C PHE A 124 -8.00 -13.10 6.32
N GLY A 125 -8.38 -12.51 7.47
CA GLY A 125 -8.82 -13.26 8.66
C GLY A 125 -7.77 -13.38 9.77
N SER A 126 -7.45 -14.60 10.20
CA SER A 126 -6.42 -14.80 11.24
C SER A 126 -5.53 -16.00 10.97
N GLY A 127 -4.21 -15.79 11.05
CA GLY A 127 -3.20 -16.84 10.89
C GLY A 127 -2.42 -17.05 12.18
N THR A 128 -2.14 -18.31 12.52
CA THR A 128 -1.21 -18.64 13.60
C THR A 128 -0.10 -19.51 13.05
N PHE A 129 1.14 -19.04 13.15
CA PHE A 129 2.30 -19.71 12.59
C PHE A 129 3.27 -20.10 13.70
N TYR A 130 3.70 -21.35 13.68
CA TYR A 130 4.69 -21.89 14.59
C TYR A 130 5.98 -22.15 13.80
N LYS A 131 7.10 -21.61 14.28
CA LYS A 131 8.43 -21.96 13.75
C LYS A 131 9.04 -22.98 14.71
N GLN A 132 9.00 -24.25 14.33
CA GLN A 132 9.52 -25.36 15.12
C GLN A 132 10.72 -25.96 14.39
N GLU A 133 11.87 -26.05 15.08
CA GLU A 133 13.08 -26.75 14.62
C GLU A 133 13.75 -26.25 13.33
N GLN A 134 13.74 -24.94 13.08
CA GLN A 134 14.51 -24.36 11.98
C GLN A 134 15.51 -23.32 12.49
N GLU A 135 16.75 -23.49 12.05
CA GLU A 135 17.83 -22.54 12.21
C GLU A 135 17.43 -21.19 11.58
N LEU A 136 17.02 -20.23 12.41
CA LEU A 136 16.50 -18.94 11.96
C LEU A 136 17.65 -18.06 11.48
N VAL A 137 17.69 -17.81 10.17
CA VAL A 137 18.58 -16.81 9.54
C VAL A 137 17.73 -15.65 9.03
N GLU A 138 16.72 -15.98 8.22
CA GLU A 138 15.76 -15.02 7.66
C GLU A 138 14.35 -15.65 7.66
N ASP A 139 13.33 -14.85 7.96
CA ASP A 139 11.91 -15.24 7.88
C ASP A 139 11.07 -14.05 7.43
N GLN A 140 9.91 -14.32 6.81
CA GLN A 140 9.03 -13.31 6.26
C GLN A 140 7.58 -13.55 6.69
N VAL A 141 6.89 -12.47 7.05
CA VAL A 141 5.49 -12.47 7.46
C VAL A 141 4.75 -11.31 6.78
N GLU A 142 3.68 -11.63 6.08
CA GLU A 142 2.80 -10.65 5.44
C GLU A 142 1.38 -10.77 5.97
N VAL A 143 0.79 -9.64 6.37
CA VAL A 143 -0.59 -9.54 6.86
C VAL A 143 -1.31 -8.47 6.07
N GLY A 144 -2.17 -8.90 5.14
CA GLY A 144 -3.02 -8.03 4.34
C GLY A 144 -4.16 -7.43 5.16
N PHE A 145 -5.19 -8.23 5.46
CA PHE A 145 -6.37 -7.83 6.24
C PHE A 145 -6.67 -8.83 7.36
N GLY A 146 -6.08 -8.67 8.54
CA GLY A 146 -6.29 -9.66 9.58
C GLY A 146 -5.36 -9.61 10.78
N ASN A 147 -5.32 -10.72 11.51
CA ASN A 147 -4.46 -10.87 12.68
C ASN A 147 -3.50 -12.05 12.50
N ALA A 148 -2.20 -11.82 12.69
CA ALA A 148 -1.21 -12.87 12.71
C ALA A 148 -0.61 -13.05 14.10
N LYS A 149 -0.47 -14.30 14.54
CA LYS A 149 0.30 -14.68 15.72
C LYS A 149 1.44 -15.58 15.27
N ILE A 150 2.67 -15.18 15.58
CA ILE A 150 3.87 -15.92 15.16
C ILE A 150 4.65 -16.32 16.38
N TYR A 151 4.89 -17.62 16.54
CA TYR A 151 5.60 -18.19 17.68
C TYR A 151 7.00 -18.64 17.25
N TYR A 152 8.01 -18.03 17.89
CA TYR A 152 9.43 -18.40 17.81
C TYR A 152 9.95 -18.97 19.13
N ASP A 153 9.06 -19.34 20.05
CA ASP A 153 9.38 -19.87 21.39
C ASP A 153 10.37 -21.05 21.35
N ASN A 154 10.22 -21.94 20.36
CA ASN A 154 11.07 -23.12 20.18
C ASN A 154 12.06 -22.99 19.01
N ALA A 155 12.34 -21.76 18.55
CA ALA A 155 13.28 -21.52 17.46
C ALA A 155 14.69 -21.20 18.01
N GLU A 156 15.73 -21.66 17.29
CA GLU A 156 17.11 -21.27 17.56
C GLU A 156 17.68 -20.50 16.37
N MET A 157 18.38 -19.38 16.63
CA MET A 157 19.11 -18.68 15.58
C MET A 157 20.43 -19.39 15.27
N LEU A 158 20.73 -19.55 13.99
CA LEU A 158 21.98 -20.16 13.50
C LEU A 158 23.22 -19.32 13.86
N GLY A 159 23.06 -17.99 13.96
CA GLY A 159 24.13 -17.05 14.31
C GLY A 159 23.75 -16.11 15.45
N ASP A 160 24.54 -15.05 15.63
CA ASP A 160 24.32 -14.02 16.66
C ASP A 160 23.16 -13.09 16.32
N THR A 161 22.77 -13.04 15.04
CA THR A 161 21.67 -12.21 14.55
C THR A 161 20.79 -12.95 13.55
N ALA A 162 19.48 -12.73 13.61
CA ALA A 162 18.51 -13.15 12.60
C ALA A 162 17.69 -11.96 12.11
N THR A 163 17.19 -12.03 10.88
CA THR A 163 16.34 -10.97 10.31
C THR A 163 14.92 -11.46 10.08
N LEU A 164 13.93 -10.70 10.55
CA LEU A 164 12.51 -10.96 10.31
C LEU A 164 11.91 -9.79 9.53
N LYS A 165 11.39 -10.07 8.33
CA LYS A 165 10.66 -9.10 7.51
C LYS A 165 9.18 -9.17 7.83
N VAL A 166 8.57 -8.03 8.16
CA VAL A 166 7.16 -7.96 8.55
C VAL A 166 6.45 -6.85 7.78
N GLU A 167 5.41 -7.21 7.07
CA GLU A 167 4.51 -6.25 6.42
C GLU A 167 3.10 -6.42 6.99
N VAL A 168 2.53 -5.32 7.51
CA VAL A 168 1.16 -5.29 8.02
C VAL A 168 0.40 -4.16 7.32
N GLY A 169 -0.50 -4.55 6.41
CA GLY A 169 -1.40 -3.65 5.71
C GLY A 169 -2.50 -3.12 6.63
N PHE A 170 -3.48 -3.97 6.95
CA PHE A 170 -4.66 -3.66 7.77
C PHE A 170 -4.90 -4.73 8.83
N GLY A 171 -4.43 -4.49 10.06
CA GLY A 171 -4.69 -5.37 11.19
C GLY A 171 -3.54 -5.49 12.17
N ASN A 172 -3.36 -6.65 12.79
CA ASN A 172 -2.39 -6.80 13.88
C ASN A 172 -1.47 -8.00 13.69
N ALA A 173 -0.18 -7.83 13.96
CA ALA A 173 0.76 -8.94 14.07
C ALA A 173 1.36 -8.95 15.48
N VAL A 174 1.34 -10.13 16.11
CA VAL A 174 1.97 -10.36 17.41
C VAL A 174 3.03 -11.44 17.24
N ILE A 175 4.26 -11.08 17.56
CA ILE A 175 5.42 -11.95 17.46
C ILE A 175 5.84 -12.35 18.87
N TYR A 176 5.83 -13.65 19.14
CA TYR A 176 6.27 -14.23 20.40
C TYR A 176 7.71 -14.68 20.26
N VAL A 177 8.60 -14.09 21.06
CA VAL A 177 10.06 -14.26 20.97
C VAL A 177 10.61 -14.83 22.29
N PRO A 178 11.60 -15.74 22.28
CA PRO A 178 12.23 -16.23 23.49
C PRO A 178 12.88 -15.09 24.32
N GLN A 179 12.82 -15.19 25.65
CA GLN A 179 13.39 -14.18 26.56
C GLN A 179 14.89 -13.92 26.40
N HIS A 180 15.65 -14.92 25.94
CA HIS A 180 17.10 -14.81 25.77
C HIS A 180 17.52 -14.07 24.49
N TRP A 181 16.56 -13.65 23.65
CA TRP A 181 16.81 -12.84 22.46
C TRP A 181 16.59 -11.36 22.74
N GLY A 182 17.37 -10.51 22.10
CA GLY A 182 17.13 -9.08 22.00
C GLY A 182 16.37 -8.80 20.72
N VAL A 183 15.56 -7.76 20.73
CA VAL A 183 14.76 -7.36 19.57
C VAL A 183 15.14 -5.94 19.17
N ASP A 184 15.64 -5.80 17.95
CA ASP A 184 15.93 -4.51 17.31
C ASP A 184 14.82 -4.20 16.30
N LEU A 185 13.97 -3.22 16.62
CA LEU A 185 12.84 -2.81 15.80
C LEU A 185 13.23 -1.71 14.81
N LYS A 186 13.23 -2.04 13.54
CA LYS A 186 13.45 -1.13 12.40
C LYS A 186 12.23 -1.13 11.50
N VAL A 187 11.10 -0.72 12.07
CA VAL A 187 9.79 -0.75 11.40
C VAL A 187 9.29 0.67 11.19
N GLU A 188 8.87 0.98 9.96
CA GLU A 188 8.22 2.24 9.65
C GLU A 188 6.71 2.10 9.84
N THR A 189 6.08 3.14 10.39
CA THR A 189 4.63 3.14 10.67
C THR A 189 3.99 4.34 9.99
N PHE A 190 2.95 4.12 9.19
CA PHE A 190 2.20 5.23 8.59
C PHE A 190 1.08 5.71 9.52
N CYS A 191 0.10 4.85 9.80
CA CYS A 191 -1.01 5.09 10.70
C CYS A 191 -1.23 3.89 11.63
N GLY A 192 -0.13 3.44 12.26
CA GLY A 192 -0.08 2.28 13.13
C GLY A 192 0.85 2.46 14.31
N VAL A 193 1.02 1.41 15.10
CA VAL A 193 1.90 1.39 16.27
C VAL A 193 2.75 0.12 16.25
N ALA A 194 4.07 0.28 16.24
CA ALA A 194 5.03 -0.79 16.49
C ALA A 194 5.60 -0.64 17.90
N LYS A 195 5.48 -1.68 18.73
CA LYS A 195 6.02 -1.71 20.10
C LYS A 195 6.71 -3.04 20.36
N ALA A 196 7.96 -2.96 20.83
CA ALA A 196 8.59 -4.08 21.52
C ALA A 196 8.51 -3.87 23.02
N ASP A 197 8.18 -4.95 23.73
CA ASP A 197 8.38 -5.00 25.17
C ASP A 197 9.88 -4.96 25.50
N THR A 198 10.23 -4.70 26.76
CA THR A 198 11.63 -4.69 27.21
C THR A 198 12.09 -6.11 27.51
N SER A 199 13.26 -6.51 27.01
CA SER A 199 13.85 -7.82 27.33
C SER A 199 14.20 -7.90 28.81
N LEU A 200 13.89 -9.03 29.44
CA LEU A 200 14.03 -9.25 30.88
C LEU A 200 15.29 -10.06 31.25
N ALA A 201 16.03 -10.57 30.27
CA ALA A 201 17.17 -11.48 30.45
C ALA A 201 18.43 -10.95 29.75
N PRO A 202 19.64 -11.40 30.16
CA PRO A 202 20.86 -11.08 29.44
C PRO A 202 20.79 -11.64 28.01
N THR A 203 20.73 -10.73 27.06
CA THR A 203 20.62 -11.02 25.63
C THR A 203 21.94 -11.53 25.06
N SER A 204 21.96 -12.71 24.45
CA SER A 204 23.12 -13.23 23.71
C SER A 204 22.97 -13.13 22.19
N LYS A 205 21.74 -13.10 21.67
CA LYS A 205 21.43 -13.06 20.24
C LYS A 205 20.38 -12.00 19.91
N THR A 206 20.43 -11.38 18.73
CA THR A 206 19.55 -10.25 18.36
C THR A 206 18.69 -10.54 17.13
N LEU A 207 17.37 -10.40 17.27
CA LEU A 207 16.40 -10.47 16.19
C LEU A 207 16.16 -9.06 15.65
N ILE A 208 16.51 -8.84 14.38
CA ILE A 208 16.30 -7.58 13.69
C ILE A 208 14.96 -7.67 12.95
N ILE A 209 13.96 -6.90 13.39
CA ILE A 209 12.64 -6.86 12.74
C ILE A 209 12.60 -5.64 11.82
N ARG A 210 12.37 -5.87 10.52
CA ARG A 210 12.30 -4.82 9.50
C ARG A 210 10.99 -4.88 8.73
N GLY A 211 10.49 -3.72 8.31
CA GLY A 211 9.36 -3.63 7.39
C GLY A 211 8.38 -2.53 7.78
N ASP A 212 7.14 -2.67 7.35
CA ASP A 212 6.18 -1.57 7.34
C ASP A 212 4.84 -1.96 7.99
N VAL A 213 4.29 -1.03 8.78
CA VAL A 213 2.94 -1.14 9.34
C VAL A 213 2.12 0.05 8.83
N ALA A 214 1.21 -0.21 7.90
CA ALA A 214 0.36 0.83 7.33
C ALA A 214 -0.77 1.20 8.30
N PHE A 215 -1.67 0.26 8.63
CA PHE A 215 -2.83 0.48 9.50
C PHE A 215 -3.01 -0.66 10.51
N GLY A 216 -2.58 -0.41 11.75
CA GLY A 216 -2.80 -1.33 12.87
C GLY A 216 -1.61 -1.48 13.81
N LYS A 217 -1.35 -2.67 14.32
CA LYS A 217 -0.36 -2.86 15.41
C LYS A 217 0.61 -4.01 15.16
N LEU A 218 1.89 -3.75 15.38
CA LEU A 218 2.92 -4.76 15.53
C LEU A 218 3.35 -4.82 17.00
N GLY A 219 3.11 -5.95 17.66
CA GLY A 219 3.48 -6.19 19.04
C GLY A 219 4.51 -7.32 19.17
N ILE A 220 5.49 -7.13 20.04
CA ILE A 220 6.48 -8.15 20.35
C ILE A 220 6.34 -8.51 21.81
N VAL A 221 6.13 -9.80 22.08
CA VAL A 221 5.91 -10.35 23.42
C VAL A 221 6.98 -11.38 23.72
N TYR A 222 7.67 -11.24 24.85
CA TYR A 222 8.63 -12.24 25.29
C TYR A 222 7.94 -13.44 25.95
N VAL A 223 8.32 -14.63 25.54
CA VAL A 223 7.85 -15.91 26.08
C VAL A 223 9.00 -16.68 26.70
N LYS A 224 8.67 -17.47 27.74
CA LYS A 224 9.65 -18.23 28.54
C LYS A 224 10.29 -19.35 27.75
#